data_AF-A0A7V8UAU0-F1
#
_entry.id   AF-A0A7V8UAU0-F1
#
_cell.length_a   1.000
_cell.length_b   1.000
_cell.length_c   1.000
_cell.angle_alpha   90.00
_cell.angle_beta   90.00
_cell.angle_gamma   90.00
#
_symmetry.space_group_name_H-M   'P 1'
#
loop_
_entity.id
_entity.type
_entity.pdbx_description
1 polymer ?
#
loop_
_entity_poly.entity_id
_entity_poly.type
_entity_poly.pdbx_seq_one_letter_code
_entity_poly.pdbx_strand_id
1 'polypeptide(L)'
;MTADNATREYGLANPAFTGTISGLRAGDTASVVSGLAYGTAASTGSAVGSYAITASGGSATNYDFAYVPGTLTITKALLTVTADNATREYGLANPAFTGSVTGFRNGDTDSVVSGLTYGSVATTASNVGTYAITGSGASATNYDFAYVPGTLTITKALLTVTADNATREYGLANPAFTGTITGYRNGDTASVISGLTYGSSAVLNSGIGNYAITGSGATATNYDFSYVPGTLTITRALLTVTADNATREYGLANPAFTGTISGLRAGDTASVVSGLAYG
;
A
#
# COMPACT_ATOMS: atom_id res chain seq x y z
N MET A 1 -61.29 -7.74 22.65
CA MET A 1 -59.97 -7.29 23.12
C MET A 1 -58.98 -7.51 22.01
N THR A 2 -58.15 -6.52 21.73
CA THR A 2 -57.19 -6.55 20.61
C THR A 2 -55.79 -6.39 21.18
N ALA A 3 -54.88 -7.31 20.87
CA ALA A 3 -53.49 -7.14 21.25
C ALA A 3 -52.81 -6.10 20.35
N ASP A 4 -51.96 -5.26 20.94
CA ASP A 4 -51.22 -4.26 20.20
C ASP A 4 -50.08 -4.90 19.41
N ASN A 5 -49.70 -4.26 18.30
CA ASN A 5 -48.51 -4.67 17.55
C ASN A 5 -47.24 -4.27 18.32
N ALA A 6 -46.19 -5.08 18.19
CA ALA A 6 -44.90 -4.82 18.78
C ALA A 6 -43.77 -5.11 17.79
N THR A 7 -42.57 -4.62 18.08
CA THR A 7 -41.38 -4.90 17.29
C THR A 7 -40.19 -5.11 18.19
N ARG A 8 -39.27 -5.98 17.76
CA ARG A 8 -37.92 -6.07 18.33
C ARG A 8 -36.92 -6.48 17.25
N GLU A 9 -35.65 -6.36 17.58
CA GLU A 9 -34.55 -6.89 16.77
C GLU A 9 -34.32 -8.37 17.11
N TYR A 10 -33.78 -9.13 16.15
CA TYR A 10 -33.39 -10.51 16.33
C TYR A 10 -32.42 -10.67 17.52
N GLY A 11 -32.61 -11.70 18.34
CA GLY A 11 -31.79 -11.96 19.53
C GLY A 11 -32.09 -11.11 20.76
N LEU A 12 -32.99 -10.13 20.68
CA LEU A 12 -33.47 -9.40 21.86
C LEU A 12 -34.68 -10.10 22.51
N ALA A 13 -34.88 -9.84 23.80
CA ALA A 13 -36.06 -10.30 24.52
C ALA A 13 -37.36 -9.70 23.95
N ASN A 14 -38.46 -10.44 24.09
CA ASN A 14 -39.78 -9.91 23.74
C ASN A 14 -40.09 -8.68 24.62
N PRO A 15 -40.66 -7.61 24.04
CA PRO A 15 -41.16 -6.50 24.83
C PRO A 15 -42.35 -6.94 25.68
N ALA A 16 -42.72 -6.12 26.66
CA ALA A 16 -44.00 -6.30 27.34
C ALA A 16 -45.13 -6.09 26.31
N PHE A 17 -46.02 -7.08 26.20
CA PHE A 17 -47.16 -7.00 25.30
C PHE A 17 -48.36 -6.33 25.96
N THR A 18 -49.01 -5.45 25.23
CA THR A 18 -50.20 -4.71 25.65
C THR A 18 -51.35 -4.97 24.70
N GLY A 19 -52.52 -4.42 25.03
CA GLY A 19 -53.65 -4.41 24.13
C GLY A 19 -54.77 -3.51 24.64
N THR A 20 -55.83 -3.45 23.86
CA THR A 20 -56.98 -2.59 24.08
C THR A 20 -58.25 -3.39 24.34
N ILE A 21 -59.07 -2.89 25.27
CA ILE A 21 -60.40 -3.42 25.57
C ILE A 21 -61.43 -2.48 24.94
N SER A 22 -62.35 -3.04 24.17
CA SER A 22 -63.41 -2.32 23.47
C SER A 22 -64.74 -3.04 23.66
N GLY A 23 -65.85 -2.31 23.47
CA GLY A 23 -67.21 -2.87 23.58
C GLY A 23 -67.79 -2.87 24.99
N LEU A 24 -67.14 -2.21 25.95
CA LEU A 24 -67.71 -1.93 27.27
C LEU A 24 -68.94 -1.02 27.16
N ARG A 25 -69.91 -1.21 28.06
CA ARG A 25 -71.22 -0.53 28.04
C ARG A 25 -71.53 0.09 29.39
N ALA A 26 -72.60 0.89 29.45
CA ALA A 26 -73.15 1.47 30.69
C ALA A 26 -72.16 2.26 31.56
N GLY A 27 -71.10 2.82 30.96
CA GLY A 27 -70.07 3.56 31.68
C GLY A 27 -68.97 2.69 32.32
N ASP A 28 -68.99 1.37 32.08
CA ASP A 28 -67.93 0.48 32.53
C ASP A 28 -66.57 0.87 31.93
N THR A 29 -65.52 0.71 32.74
CA THR A 29 -64.14 0.94 32.32
C THR A 29 -63.36 -0.38 32.30
N ALA A 30 -62.13 -0.38 31.79
CA ALA A 30 -61.28 -1.56 31.72
C ALA A 30 -61.06 -2.26 33.07
N SER A 31 -61.31 -1.58 34.20
CA SER A 31 -61.18 -2.15 35.56
C SER A 31 -62.14 -3.32 35.85
N VAL A 32 -63.22 -3.49 35.07
CA VAL A 32 -64.14 -4.63 35.22
C VAL A 32 -63.59 -5.93 34.63
N VAL A 33 -62.47 -5.84 33.89
CA VAL A 33 -61.79 -6.99 33.28
C VAL A 33 -60.53 -7.32 34.06
N SER A 34 -60.33 -8.59 34.39
CA SER A 34 -59.15 -9.10 35.09
C SER A 34 -58.58 -10.33 34.40
N GLY A 35 -57.37 -10.77 34.80
CA GLY A 35 -56.75 -12.01 34.31
C GLY A 35 -56.17 -11.97 32.90
N LEU A 36 -56.24 -10.82 32.23
CA LEU A 36 -55.78 -10.68 30.85
C LEU A 36 -54.27 -10.85 30.72
N ALA A 37 -53.86 -11.77 29.84
CA ALA A 37 -52.47 -12.03 29.49
C ALA A 37 -52.27 -11.91 27.98
N TYR A 38 -51.15 -11.30 27.60
CA TYR A 38 -50.70 -11.19 26.22
C TYR A 38 -49.39 -11.94 26.03
N GLY A 39 -49.27 -12.73 24.98
CA GLY A 39 -48.09 -13.54 24.72
C GLY A 39 -47.91 -13.88 23.25
N THR A 40 -46.75 -14.42 22.93
CA THR A 40 -46.41 -14.93 21.60
C THR A 40 -45.66 -16.25 21.73
N ALA A 41 -45.72 -17.08 20.69
CA ALA A 41 -44.89 -18.28 20.61
C ALA A 41 -43.42 -17.98 20.25
N ALA A 42 -43.12 -16.75 19.80
CA ALA A 42 -41.77 -16.35 19.45
C ALA A 42 -40.85 -16.26 20.69
N SER A 43 -39.66 -16.83 20.60
CA SER A 43 -38.60 -16.73 21.60
C SER A 43 -37.47 -15.81 21.11
N THR A 44 -36.49 -15.50 21.98
CA THR A 44 -35.30 -14.72 21.59
C THR A 44 -34.58 -15.27 20.36
N GLY A 45 -34.64 -16.60 20.14
CA GLY A 45 -34.07 -17.30 18.99
C GLY A 45 -34.96 -17.37 17.74
N SER A 46 -36.21 -16.89 17.80
CA SER A 46 -37.07 -16.87 16.61
C SER A 46 -36.48 -15.95 15.53
N ALA A 47 -36.47 -16.46 14.29
CA ALA A 47 -35.93 -15.78 13.12
C ALA A 47 -36.68 -14.46 12.81
N VAL A 48 -36.08 -13.65 11.94
CA VAL A 48 -36.72 -12.45 11.39
C VAL A 48 -38.03 -12.82 10.70
N GLY A 49 -39.09 -12.07 10.99
CA GLY A 49 -40.43 -12.37 10.49
C GLY A 49 -41.55 -11.78 11.35
N SER A 50 -42.77 -12.27 11.11
CA SER A 50 -43.99 -11.81 11.76
C SER A 50 -44.61 -12.93 12.57
N TYR A 51 -44.95 -12.65 13.82
CA TYR A 51 -45.47 -13.61 14.79
C TYR A 51 -46.73 -13.07 15.45
N ALA A 52 -47.73 -13.93 15.69
CA ALA A 52 -48.96 -13.49 16.37
C ALA A 52 -48.69 -13.18 17.85
N ILE A 53 -49.31 -12.10 18.33
CA ILE A 53 -49.47 -11.80 19.76
C ILE A 53 -50.92 -12.12 20.10
N THR A 54 -51.11 -13.12 20.96
CA THR A 54 -52.43 -13.59 21.38
C THR A 54 -52.77 -13.08 22.76
N ALA A 55 -54.00 -12.61 22.92
CA ALA A 55 -54.60 -12.28 24.21
C ALA A 55 -55.38 -13.48 24.75
N SER A 56 -55.37 -13.70 26.07
CA SER A 56 -56.07 -14.80 26.72
C SER A 56 -56.36 -14.50 28.20
N GLY A 57 -57.15 -15.35 28.86
CA GLY A 57 -57.34 -15.33 30.32
C GLY A 57 -58.24 -14.22 30.87
N GLY A 58 -58.84 -13.39 30.00
CA GLY A 58 -59.76 -12.34 30.42
C GLY A 58 -60.99 -12.90 31.14
N SER A 59 -61.36 -12.27 32.24
CA SER A 59 -62.54 -12.58 33.04
C SER A 59 -63.29 -11.31 33.44
N ALA A 60 -64.61 -11.32 33.24
CA ALA A 60 -65.54 -10.27 33.63
C ALA A 60 -66.95 -10.86 33.78
N THR A 61 -67.71 -10.41 34.79
CA THR A 61 -69.03 -10.98 35.12
C THR A 61 -70.07 -10.82 34.01
N ASN A 62 -70.03 -9.70 33.29
CA ASN A 62 -71.09 -9.28 32.38
C ASN A 62 -70.69 -9.31 30.89
N TYR A 63 -69.51 -9.85 30.55
CA TYR A 63 -68.96 -9.77 29.21
C TYR A 63 -68.38 -11.10 28.74
N ASP A 64 -68.68 -11.46 27.49
CA ASP A 64 -67.96 -12.49 26.75
C ASP A 64 -66.73 -11.89 26.04
N PHE A 65 -65.71 -12.71 25.84
CA PHE A 65 -64.45 -12.26 25.25
C PHE A 65 -64.27 -12.76 23.82
N ALA A 66 -64.13 -11.81 22.89
CA ALA A 66 -63.52 -12.03 21.59
C ALA A 66 -62.08 -11.50 21.61
N TYR A 67 -61.13 -12.32 21.18
CA TYR A 67 -59.71 -11.98 21.14
C TYR A 67 -59.26 -11.76 19.70
N VAL A 68 -58.70 -10.58 19.43
CA VAL A 68 -58.10 -10.23 18.14
C VAL A 68 -56.59 -10.18 18.32
N PRO A 69 -55.81 -10.96 17.54
CA PRO A 69 -54.37 -10.99 17.68
C PRO A 69 -53.72 -9.71 17.15
N GLY A 70 -52.63 -9.33 17.81
CA GLY A 70 -51.66 -8.35 17.32
C GLY A 70 -50.50 -9.06 16.62
N THR A 71 -49.52 -8.29 16.16
CA THR A 71 -48.34 -8.80 15.45
C THR A 71 -47.05 -8.35 16.13
N LEU A 72 -46.19 -9.30 16.47
CA LEU A 72 -44.79 -9.06 16.77
C LEU A 72 -43.98 -9.15 15.47
N THR A 73 -43.36 -8.05 15.08
CA THR A 73 -42.37 -8.03 13.99
C THR A 73 -40.97 -8.18 14.56
N ILE A 74 -40.24 -9.20 14.13
CA ILE A 74 -38.82 -9.38 14.42
C ILE A 74 -38.03 -8.83 13.24
N THR A 75 -37.24 -7.79 13.47
CA THR A 75 -36.36 -7.14 12.50
C THR A 75 -34.94 -7.70 12.58
N LYS A 76 -34.17 -7.55 11.51
CA LYS A 76 -32.79 -8.04 11.44
C LYS A 76 -31.88 -7.32 12.42
N ALA A 77 -30.91 -8.06 12.94
CA ALA A 77 -29.84 -7.50 13.75
C ALA A 77 -28.67 -6.98 12.88
N LEU A 78 -27.89 -6.02 13.38
CA LEU A 78 -26.73 -5.53 12.63
C LEU A 78 -25.45 -6.34 12.94
N LEU A 79 -24.80 -6.87 11.90
CA LEU A 79 -23.42 -7.34 11.96
C LEU A 79 -22.47 -6.28 11.41
N THR A 80 -21.29 -6.16 12.04
CA THR A 80 -20.21 -5.28 11.58
C THR A 80 -19.10 -6.11 10.95
N VAL A 81 -18.86 -5.89 9.66
CA VAL A 81 -17.79 -6.51 8.87
C VAL A 81 -16.63 -5.53 8.82
N THR A 82 -15.46 -5.92 9.33
CA THR A 82 -14.25 -5.10 9.35
C THR A 82 -13.16 -5.76 8.52
N ALA A 83 -12.69 -5.09 7.46
CA ALA A 83 -11.59 -5.60 6.66
C ALA A 83 -10.24 -5.31 7.34
N ASP A 84 -9.31 -6.26 7.26
CA ASP A 84 -7.95 -6.09 7.77
C ASP A 84 -7.12 -5.20 6.83
N ASN A 85 -6.09 -4.57 7.39
CA ASN A 85 -5.10 -3.86 6.60
C ASN A 85 -4.16 -4.84 5.91
N ALA A 86 -3.67 -4.46 4.72
CA ALA A 86 -2.69 -5.21 3.97
C ALA A 86 -1.63 -4.30 3.36
N THR A 87 -0.51 -4.88 2.95
CA THR A 87 0.54 -4.17 2.22
C THR A 87 1.02 -4.98 1.04
N ARG A 88 1.49 -4.29 0.00
CA ARG A 88 2.29 -4.90 -1.07
C ARG A 88 3.20 -3.87 -1.70
N GLU A 89 4.17 -4.36 -2.44
CA GLU A 89 5.02 -3.51 -3.26
C GLU A 89 4.36 -3.18 -4.61
N TYR A 90 4.68 -2.03 -5.20
CA TYR A 90 4.21 -1.61 -6.52
C TYR A 90 4.51 -2.68 -7.58
N GLY A 91 3.56 -2.97 -8.47
CA GLY A 91 3.71 -4.00 -9.50
C GLY A 91 3.56 -5.45 -9.06
N LEU A 92 3.37 -5.73 -7.76
CA LEU A 92 2.96 -7.05 -7.27
C LEU A 92 1.43 -7.18 -7.25
N ALA A 93 0.95 -8.43 -7.29
CA ALA A 93 -0.46 -8.75 -7.13
C ALA A 93 -0.96 -8.37 -5.72
N ASN A 94 -2.25 -8.08 -5.62
CA ASN A 94 -2.90 -7.91 -4.32
C ASN A 94 -2.78 -9.22 -3.51
N PRO A 95 -2.49 -9.14 -2.20
CA PRO A 95 -2.59 -10.29 -1.33
C PRO A 95 -4.06 -10.74 -1.22
N ALA A 96 -4.29 -11.93 -0.68
CA ALA A 96 -5.62 -12.30 -0.23
C ALA A 96 -6.05 -11.34 0.89
N PHE A 97 -7.21 -10.71 0.75
CA PHE A 97 -7.76 -9.82 1.76
C PHE A 97 -8.57 -10.60 2.77
N THR A 98 -8.43 -10.22 4.05
CA THR A 98 -9.10 -10.84 5.19
C THR A 98 -9.88 -9.79 5.99
N GLY A 99 -10.62 -10.26 6.99
CA GLY A 99 -11.35 -9.41 7.91
C GLY A 99 -12.11 -10.24 8.93
N SER A 100 -12.93 -9.58 9.73
CA SER A 100 -13.74 -10.19 10.79
C SER A 100 -15.17 -9.70 10.77
N VAL A 101 -16.09 -10.51 11.31
CA VAL A 101 -17.49 -10.16 11.51
C VAL A 101 -17.81 -10.19 13.00
N THR A 102 -18.50 -9.17 13.50
CA THR A 102 -18.88 -9.05 14.91
C THR A 102 -20.34 -8.64 15.05
N GLY A 103 -20.91 -8.82 16.25
CA GLY A 103 -22.31 -8.49 16.54
C GLY A 103 -23.29 -9.67 16.50
N PHE A 104 -22.78 -10.90 16.37
CA PHE A 104 -23.59 -12.11 16.44
C PHE A 104 -24.37 -12.21 17.76
N ARG A 105 -25.57 -12.77 17.69
CA ARG A 105 -26.50 -12.96 18.81
C ARG A 105 -26.91 -14.42 18.89
N ASN A 106 -27.48 -14.82 20.03
CA ASN A 106 -27.99 -16.19 20.25
C ASN A 106 -26.96 -17.32 20.04
N GLY A 107 -25.66 -17.04 20.14
CA GLY A 107 -24.61 -18.02 19.89
C GLY A 107 -24.34 -18.30 18.40
N ASP A 108 -24.92 -17.49 17.50
CA ASP A 108 -24.59 -17.53 16.08
C ASP A 108 -23.08 -17.28 15.86
N THR A 109 -22.55 -17.83 14.78
CA THR A 109 -21.15 -17.69 14.37
C THR A 109 -21.09 -17.34 12.88
N ASP A 110 -19.89 -17.17 12.33
CA ASP A 110 -19.69 -16.91 10.89
C ASP A 110 -20.39 -17.90 9.96
N SER A 111 -20.73 -19.11 10.44
CA SER A 111 -21.49 -20.11 9.69
C SER A 111 -22.86 -19.64 9.18
N VAL A 112 -23.44 -18.59 9.77
CA VAL A 112 -24.73 -18.02 9.32
C VAL A 112 -24.56 -16.96 8.21
N VAL A 113 -23.32 -16.56 7.91
CA VAL A 113 -22.98 -15.58 6.89
C VAL A 113 -22.49 -16.31 5.64
N SER A 114 -22.98 -15.90 4.48
CA SER A 114 -22.54 -16.44 3.19
C SER A 114 -22.27 -15.33 2.17
N GLY A 115 -21.43 -15.61 1.18
CA GLY A 115 -21.12 -14.68 0.08
C GLY A 115 -20.18 -13.53 0.43
N LEU A 116 -19.72 -13.42 1.68
CA LEU A 116 -18.80 -12.37 2.09
C LEU A 116 -17.44 -12.53 1.39
N THR A 117 -17.02 -11.46 0.73
CA THR A 117 -15.71 -11.33 0.09
C THR A 117 -15.07 -9.99 0.44
N TYR A 118 -13.75 -9.95 0.44
CA TYR A 118 -12.97 -8.74 0.66
C TYR A 118 -12.24 -8.35 -0.63
N GLY A 119 -12.28 -7.07 -0.99
CA GLY A 119 -11.71 -6.58 -2.23
C GLY A 119 -11.20 -5.15 -2.14
N SER A 120 -10.33 -4.79 -3.08
CA SER A 120 -9.88 -3.42 -3.30
C SER A 120 -9.97 -3.09 -4.78
N VAL A 121 -10.23 -1.82 -5.11
CA VAL A 121 -10.17 -1.31 -6.49
C VAL A 121 -8.74 -1.21 -7.03
N ALA A 122 -7.74 -1.30 -6.15
CA ALA A 122 -6.35 -1.27 -6.56
C ALA A 122 -6.00 -2.47 -7.44
N THR A 123 -5.30 -2.22 -8.55
CA THR A 123 -4.78 -3.25 -9.46
C THR A 123 -3.26 -3.32 -9.33
N THR A 124 -2.62 -4.32 -9.94
CA THR A 124 -1.14 -4.41 -10.01
C THR A 124 -0.47 -3.13 -10.51
N ALA A 125 -1.16 -2.36 -11.37
CA ALA A 125 -0.71 -1.09 -11.94
C ALA A 125 -1.00 0.15 -11.08
N SER A 126 -1.74 0.02 -9.98
CA SER A 126 -2.02 1.14 -9.08
C SER A 126 -0.72 1.68 -8.46
N ASN A 127 -0.56 3.01 -8.50
CA ASN A 127 0.60 3.72 -7.96
C ASN A 127 0.75 3.52 -6.45
N VAL A 128 1.95 3.80 -5.94
CA VAL A 128 2.24 3.90 -4.50
C VAL A 128 1.26 4.83 -3.81
N GLY A 129 0.76 4.40 -2.65
CA GLY A 129 -0.30 5.10 -1.92
C GLY A 129 -1.16 4.16 -1.09
N THR A 130 -2.29 4.67 -0.61
CA THR A 130 -3.26 3.91 0.19
C THR A 130 -4.57 3.73 -0.57
N TYR A 131 -5.17 2.55 -0.44
CA TYR A 131 -6.41 2.17 -1.11
C TYR A 131 -7.32 1.46 -0.12
N ALA A 132 -8.63 1.67 -0.19
CA ALA A 132 -9.57 0.98 0.69
C ALA A 132 -9.64 -0.52 0.35
N ILE A 133 -9.76 -1.34 1.38
CA ILE A 133 -10.19 -2.75 1.32
C ILE A 133 -11.59 -2.79 1.92
N THR A 134 -12.57 -3.26 1.15
CA THR A 134 -13.97 -3.32 1.58
C THR A 134 -14.49 -4.75 1.54
N GLY A 135 -15.26 -5.13 2.56
CA GLY A 135 -16.11 -6.30 2.50
C GLY A 135 -17.32 -6.05 1.59
N SER A 136 -17.83 -7.09 0.94
CA SER A 136 -19.05 -7.03 0.12
C SER A 136 -19.68 -8.41 -0.07
N GLY A 137 -20.92 -8.45 -0.55
CA GLY A 137 -21.61 -9.69 -0.93
C GLY A 137 -22.16 -10.52 0.24
N ALA A 138 -21.99 -10.07 1.48
CA ALA A 138 -22.47 -10.81 2.64
C ALA A 138 -24.01 -10.87 2.69
N SER A 139 -24.52 -12.05 3.04
CA SER A 139 -25.93 -12.30 3.27
C SER A 139 -26.13 -13.19 4.49
N ALA A 140 -27.20 -12.91 5.25
CA ALA A 140 -27.65 -13.69 6.39
C ALA A 140 -29.15 -13.47 6.60
N THR A 141 -29.86 -14.52 7.03
CA THR A 141 -31.31 -14.47 7.24
C THR A 141 -31.71 -13.44 8.30
N ASN A 142 -31.00 -13.45 9.42
CA ASN A 142 -31.38 -12.68 10.60
C ASN A 142 -30.58 -11.38 10.78
N TYR A 143 -29.70 -11.06 9.83
CA TYR A 143 -28.80 -9.92 9.96
C TYR A 143 -28.73 -9.04 8.71
N ASP A 144 -28.53 -7.75 8.95
CA ASP A 144 -28.03 -6.77 8.00
C ASP A 144 -26.55 -6.48 8.31
N PHE A 145 -25.85 -5.81 7.39
CA PHE A 145 -24.40 -5.62 7.46
C PHE A 145 -24.00 -4.16 7.38
N ALA A 146 -23.11 -3.74 8.27
CA ALA A 146 -22.32 -2.53 8.15
C ALA A 146 -20.87 -2.90 7.83
N TYR A 147 -20.25 -2.17 6.91
CA TYR A 147 -18.88 -2.43 6.45
C TYR A 147 -17.94 -1.34 6.90
N VAL A 148 -16.86 -1.75 7.57
CA VAL A 148 -15.75 -0.89 7.98
C VAL A 148 -14.54 -1.24 7.11
N PRO A 149 -14.03 -0.29 6.30
CA PRO A 149 -12.93 -0.56 5.40
C PRO A 149 -11.60 -0.71 6.14
N GLY A 150 -10.77 -1.61 5.63
CA GLY A 150 -9.34 -1.67 5.91
C GLY A 150 -8.55 -0.87 4.87
N THR A 151 -7.24 -0.85 5.00
CA THR A 151 -6.32 -0.13 4.12
C THR A 151 -5.32 -1.08 3.47
N LEU A 152 -5.24 -1.04 2.14
CA LEU A 152 -4.12 -1.56 1.36
C LEU A 152 -3.10 -0.44 1.18
N THR A 153 -1.89 -0.64 1.70
CA THR A 153 -0.75 0.23 1.44
C THR A 153 0.10 -0.35 0.30
N ILE A 154 0.30 0.43 -0.76
CA ILE A 154 1.24 0.09 -1.83
C ILE A 154 2.54 0.83 -1.57
N THR A 155 3.62 0.09 -1.31
CA THR A 155 4.97 0.63 -1.12
C THR A 155 5.75 0.69 -2.42
N LYS A 156 6.78 1.54 -2.48
CA LYS A 156 7.65 1.65 -3.64
C LYS A 156 8.40 0.36 -3.92
N ALA A 157 8.62 0.10 -5.19
CA ALA A 157 9.52 -0.95 -5.66
C ALA A 157 10.97 -0.45 -5.71
N LEU A 158 11.94 -1.36 -5.72
CA LEU A 158 13.35 -0.98 -5.87
C LEU A 158 13.81 -1.02 -7.33
N LEU A 159 14.42 0.07 -7.81
CA LEU A 159 15.25 0.08 -9.01
C LEU A 159 16.73 0.06 -8.63
N THR A 160 17.51 -0.73 -9.37
CA THR A 160 18.97 -0.75 -9.23
C THR A 160 19.59 0.02 -10.37
N VAL A 161 20.37 1.05 -10.04
CA VAL A 161 21.11 1.89 -10.98
C VAL A 161 22.58 1.48 -10.92
N THR A 162 23.10 0.95 -12.02
CA THR A 162 24.50 0.52 -12.11
C THR A 162 25.24 1.45 -13.06
N ALA A 163 26.29 2.12 -12.57
CA ALA A 163 27.11 2.96 -13.44
C ALA A 163 28.10 2.10 -14.24
N ASP A 164 28.31 2.46 -15.51
CA ASP A 164 29.28 1.78 -16.37
C ASP A 164 30.70 2.20 -15.99
N ASN A 165 31.66 1.32 -16.27
CA ASN A 165 33.07 1.67 -16.16
C ASN A 165 33.46 2.61 -17.30
N ALA A 166 34.41 3.50 -17.02
CA ALA A 166 34.96 4.42 -18.00
C ALA A 166 36.48 4.53 -17.86
N THR A 167 37.13 5.10 -18.86
CA THR A 167 38.58 5.35 -18.82
C THR A 167 38.89 6.70 -19.45
N ARG A 168 39.91 7.37 -18.92
CA ARG A 168 40.54 8.53 -19.56
C ARG A 168 42.02 8.57 -19.26
N GLU A 169 42.78 9.30 -20.05
CA GLU A 169 44.17 9.60 -19.70
C GLU A 169 44.25 10.77 -18.71
N TYR A 170 45.35 10.81 -17.96
CA TYR A 170 45.68 11.93 -17.09
C TYR A 170 45.66 13.26 -17.86
N GLY A 171 45.13 14.29 -17.20
CA GLY A 171 45.00 15.65 -17.75
C GLY A 171 43.94 15.84 -18.84
N LEU A 172 43.12 14.82 -19.14
CA LEU A 172 41.91 14.97 -19.96
C LEU A 172 40.66 15.10 -19.10
N ALA A 173 39.62 15.73 -19.64
CA ALA A 173 38.31 15.83 -18.97
C ALA A 173 37.68 14.44 -18.79
N ASN A 174 36.78 14.33 -17.80
CA ASN A 174 35.98 13.12 -17.63
C ASN A 174 35.09 12.91 -18.88
N PRO A 175 34.95 11.65 -19.36
CA PRO A 175 33.95 11.35 -20.38
C PRO A 175 32.55 11.54 -19.80
N ALA A 176 31.54 11.56 -20.67
CA ALA A 176 30.16 11.41 -20.22
C ALA A 176 30.01 10.03 -19.57
N PHE A 177 29.54 10.01 -18.32
CA PHE A 177 29.28 8.77 -17.60
C PHE A 177 27.90 8.24 -17.93
N THR A 178 27.79 6.93 -18.09
CA THR A 178 26.56 6.21 -18.41
C THR A 178 26.30 5.11 -17.38
N GLY A 179 25.15 4.46 -17.51
CA GLY A 179 24.82 3.30 -16.72
C GLY A 179 23.52 2.64 -17.17
N THR A 180 23.14 1.60 -16.45
CA THR A 180 21.94 0.81 -16.69
C THR A 180 21.03 0.80 -15.47
N ILE A 181 19.74 0.56 -15.70
CA ILE A 181 18.72 0.50 -14.65
C ILE A 181 17.92 -0.79 -14.82
N THR A 182 17.76 -1.54 -13.73
CA THR A 182 16.99 -2.79 -13.70
C THR A 182 15.95 -2.76 -12.58
N GLY A 183 14.94 -3.64 -12.67
CA GLY A 183 13.89 -3.76 -11.65
C GLY A 183 12.55 -3.09 -12.01
N TYR A 184 12.40 -2.58 -13.23
CA TYR A 184 11.13 -2.05 -13.72
C TYR A 184 10.00 -3.09 -13.62
N ARG A 185 8.78 -2.60 -13.42
CA ARG A 185 7.54 -3.38 -13.26
C ARG A 185 6.46 -2.78 -14.13
N ASN A 186 5.40 -3.55 -14.41
CA ASN A 186 4.26 -3.09 -15.21
C ASN A 186 4.60 -2.51 -16.60
N GLY A 187 5.73 -2.88 -17.19
CA GLY A 187 6.20 -2.33 -18.46
C GLY A 187 6.77 -0.91 -18.38
N ASP A 188 7.03 -0.41 -17.16
CA ASP A 188 7.69 0.88 -16.94
C ASP A 188 9.08 0.90 -17.59
N THR A 189 9.50 2.09 -18.01
CA THR A 189 10.80 2.33 -18.64
C THR A 189 11.50 3.51 -17.99
N ALA A 190 12.69 3.89 -18.47
CA ALA A 190 13.42 5.05 -17.96
C ALA A 190 12.63 6.37 -17.98
N SER A 191 11.54 6.47 -18.74
CA SER A 191 10.65 7.64 -18.78
C SER A 191 9.99 7.97 -17.44
N VAL A 192 9.89 7.02 -16.51
CA VAL A 192 9.29 7.25 -15.17
C VAL A 192 10.28 7.85 -14.17
N ILE A 193 11.55 8.01 -14.57
CA ILE A 193 12.64 8.47 -13.72
C ILE A 193 13.00 9.91 -14.12
N SER A 194 13.26 10.74 -13.12
CA SER A 194 13.77 12.10 -13.33
C SER A 194 14.98 12.39 -12.43
N GLY A 195 15.85 13.30 -12.85
CA GLY A 195 16.97 13.80 -12.03
C GLY A 195 18.20 12.88 -11.92
N LEU A 196 18.19 11.70 -12.55
CA LEU A 196 19.34 10.80 -12.52
C LEU A 196 20.56 11.42 -13.21
N THR A 197 21.68 11.47 -12.50
CA THR A 197 22.99 11.86 -13.02
C THR A 197 24.05 10.86 -12.59
N TYR A 198 25.11 10.72 -13.39
CA TYR A 198 26.29 9.94 -13.08
C TYR A 198 27.48 10.86 -12.87
N GLY A 199 28.26 10.62 -11.82
CA GLY A 199 29.39 11.47 -11.47
C GLY A 199 30.54 10.71 -10.84
N SER A 200 31.72 11.32 -10.86
CA SER A 200 32.92 10.85 -10.16
C SER A 200 33.55 12.03 -9.41
N SER A 201 34.22 11.75 -8.29
CA SER A 201 35.01 12.74 -7.57
C SER A 201 36.31 13.12 -8.31
N ALA A 202 36.69 12.35 -9.33
CA ALA A 202 37.85 12.66 -10.16
C ALA A 202 37.66 13.98 -10.92
N VAL A 203 38.65 14.86 -10.84
CA VAL A 203 38.72 16.15 -11.55
C VAL A 203 39.88 16.14 -12.55
N LEU A 204 40.02 17.19 -13.36
CA LEU A 204 40.98 17.24 -14.47
C LEU A 204 42.41 16.80 -14.09
N ASN A 205 42.90 17.22 -12.92
CA ASN A 205 44.23 16.93 -12.40
C ASN A 205 44.31 15.75 -11.42
N SER A 206 43.23 14.96 -11.29
CA SER A 206 43.30 13.70 -10.52
C SER A 206 44.32 12.76 -11.15
N GLY A 207 45.17 12.18 -10.30
CA GLY A 207 46.26 11.30 -10.71
C GLY A 207 45.79 9.97 -11.31
N ILE A 208 46.77 9.19 -11.78
CA ILE A 208 46.54 7.82 -12.28
C ILE A 208 45.95 6.96 -11.16
N GLY A 209 44.92 6.18 -11.47
CA GLY A 209 44.25 5.33 -10.49
C GLY A 209 42.81 5.03 -10.84
N ASN A 210 42.10 4.44 -9.90
CA ASN A 210 40.68 4.10 -10.03
C ASN A 210 39.83 5.01 -9.13
N TYR A 211 38.77 5.56 -9.69
CA TYR A 211 37.83 6.44 -9.03
C TYR A 211 36.42 5.89 -9.22
N ALA A 212 35.57 5.96 -8.20
CA ALA A 212 34.19 5.51 -8.33
C ALA A 212 33.39 6.41 -9.28
N ILE A 213 32.50 5.81 -10.07
CA ILE A 213 31.43 6.48 -10.80
C ILE A 213 30.13 6.09 -10.12
N THR A 214 29.37 7.05 -9.58
CA THR A 214 28.11 6.78 -8.88
C THR A 214 26.96 7.50 -9.54
N GLY A 215 25.82 6.82 -9.65
CA GLY A 215 24.54 7.45 -9.93
C GLY A 215 24.02 8.22 -8.71
N SER A 216 23.29 9.30 -8.93
CA SER A 216 22.62 10.05 -7.86
C SER A 216 21.45 10.91 -8.41
N GLY A 217 20.61 11.42 -7.50
CA GLY A 217 19.56 12.39 -7.83
C GLY A 217 18.29 11.81 -8.46
N ALA A 218 18.23 10.49 -8.69
CA ALA A 218 17.06 9.87 -9.30
C ALA A 218 15.84 9.94 -8.38
N THR A 219 14.70 10.29 -8.95
CA THR A 219 13.39 10.27 -8.30
C THR A 219 12.35 9.62 -9.22
N ALA A 220 11.40 8.91 -8.62
CA ALA A 220 10.26 8.32 -9.30
C ALA A 220 9.10 8.16 -8.30
N THR A 221 7.87 8.23 -8.80
CA THR A 221 6.66 8.09 -7.97
C THR A 221 6.61 6.72 -7.29
N ASN A 222 6.88 5.66 -8.05
CA ASN A 222 6.64 4.28 -7.61
C ASN A 222 7.90 3.51 -7.23
N TYR A 223 9.07 4.16 -7.26
CA TYR A 223 10.35 3.50 -7.05
C TYR A 223 11.25 4.24 -6.07
N ASP A 224 11.96 3.45 -5.26
CA ASP A 224 13.18 3.86 -4.58
C ASP A 224 14.39 3.32 -5.37
N PHE A 225 15.57 3.85 -5.06
CA PHE A 225 16.78 3.59 -5.84
C PHE A 225 17.90 3.02 -4.99
N SER A 226 18.56 2.00 -5.52
CA SER A 226 19.87 1.51 -5.05
C SER A 226 20.91 1.78 -6.12
N TYR A 227 22.10 2.23 -5.71
CA TYR A 227 23.17 2.62 -6.62
C TYR A 227 24.37 1.68 -6.50
N VAL A 228 24.77 1.10 -7.63
CA VAL A 228 25.96 0.27 -7.77
C VAL A 228 27.03 1.08 -8.52
N PRO A 229 28.17 1.39 -7.88
CA PRO A 229 29.22 2.17 -8.52
C PRO A 229 29.92 1.42 -9.66
N GLY A 230 30.25 2.16 -10.71
CA GLY A 230 31.25 1.79 -11.72
C GLY A 230 32.62 2.35 -11.35
N THR A 231 33.60 2.13 -12.21
CA THR A 231 34.99 2.59 -12.04
C THR A 231 35.44 3.43 -13.22
N LEU A 232 35.92 4.65 -12.93
CA LEU A 232 36.74 5.46 -13.82
C LEU A 232 38.21 5.09 -13.60
N THR A 233 38.85 4.53 -14.62
CA THR A 233 40.31 4.32 -14.62
C THR A 233 41.01 5.49 -15.30
N ILE A 234 41.89 6.17 -14.58
CA ILE A 234 42.77 7.21 -15.13
C ILE A 234 44.10 6.56 -15.51
N THR A 235 44.44 6.56 -16.78
CA THR A 235 45.68 5.99 -17.33
C THR A 235 46.76 7.06 -17.52
N ARG A 236 48.00 6.61 -17.77
CA ARG A 236 49.14 7.50 -18.01
C ARG A 236 48.93 8.31 -19.28
N ALA A 237 49.30 9.59 -19.25
CA ALA A 237 49.45 10.39 -20.47
C ALA A 237 50.77 10.04 -21.17
N LEU A 238 50.76 10.05 -22.50
CA LEU A 238 51.97 9.90 -23.30
C LEU A 238 52.79 11.19 -23.29
N LEU A 239 54.07 11.08 -22.92
CA LEU A 239 55.06 12.14 -23.10
C LEU A 239 56.02 11.75 -24.24
N THR A 240 56.37 12.71 -25.09
CA THR A 240 57.35 12.54 -26.16
C THR A 240 58.59 13.37 -25.85
N VAL A 241 59.75 12.72 -25.85
CA VAL A 241 61.05 13.38 -25.66
C VAL A 241 61.79 13.38 -26.99
N THR A 242 62.25 14.54 -27.42
CA THR A 242 62.95 14.72 -28.69
C THR A 242 64.30 15.37 -28.40
N ALA A 243 65.40 14.65 -28.68
CA ALA A 243 66.73 15.21 -28.60
C ALA A 243 66.96 16.22 -29.74
N ASP A 244 67.64 17.32 -29.44
CA ASP A 244 68.01 18.30 -30.45
C ASP A 244 69.20 17.80 -31.26
N ASN A 245 69.24 18.16 -32.55
CA ASN A 245 70.40 17.87 -33.38
C ASN A 245 71.62 18.64 -32.86
N ALA A 246 72.74 17.94 -32.72
CA ALA A 246 74.00 18.52 -32.29
C ALA A 246 75.10 18.23 -33.32
N THR A 247 75.98 19.21 -33.54
CA THR A 247 77.13 19.08 -34.44
C THR A 247 78.41 19.50 -33.71
N ARG A 248 79.53 18.87 -34.07
CA ARG A 248 80.87 19.26 -33.60
C ARG A 248 81.90 19.12 -34.71
N GLU A 249 83.00 19.85 -34.58
CA GLU A 249 84.18 19.64 -35.42
C GLU A 249 85.01 18.44 -34.92
N TYR A 250 85.77 17.84 -35.84
CA TYR A 250 86.59 16.66 -35.56
C TYR A 250 87.67 16.96 -34.51
N GLY A 251 87.74 16.11 -33.47
CA GLY A 251 88.73 16.22 -32.39
C GLY A 251 88.31 17.09 -31.19
N LEU A 252 87.18 17.82 -31.27
CA LEU A 252 86.66 18.61 -30.15
C LEU A 252 85.74 17.79 -29.24
N ALA A 253 85.58 18.25 -28.00
CA ALA A 253 84.62 17.69 -27.04
C ALA A 253 83.18 17.76 -27.57
N ASN A 254 82.31 16.87 -27.08
CA ASN A 254 80.88 16.92 -27.41
C ASN A 254 80.26 18.21 -26.85
N PRO A 255 79.33 18.84 -27.60
CA PRO A 255 78.55 19.94 -27.06
C PRO A 255 77.64 19.43 -25.94
N ALA A 256 77.07 20.36 -25.16
CA ALA A 256 75.97 20.02 -24.28
C ALA A 256 74.79 19.55 -25.14
N PHE A 257 74.33 18.31 -24.92
CA PHE A 257 73.14 17.80 -25.60
C PHE A 257 71.89 18.31 -24.91
N THR A 258 70.94 18.75 -25.70
CA THR A 258 69.65 19.27 -25.25
C THR A 258 68.51 18.50 -25.91
N GLY A 259 67.29 18.73 -25.42
CA GLY A 259 66.09 18.18 -26.03
C GLY A 259 64.85 18.79 -25.42
N THR A 260 63.71 18.49 -26.03
CA THR A 260 62.41 19.01 -25.64
C THR A 260 61.48 17.88 -25.20
N ILE A 261 60.56 18.18 -24.28
CA ILE A 261 59.48 17.29 -23.84
C ILE A 261 58.16 17.89 -24.30
N SER A 262 57.34 17.09 -24.97
CA SER A 262 55.98 17.45 -25.36
C SER A 262 54.97 16.45 -24.80
N GLY A 263 53.68 16.83 -24.80
CA GLY A 263 52.60 16.00 -24.24
C GLY A 263 52.36 16.20 -22.74
N LEU A 264 53.04 17.15 -22.09
CA LEU A 264 52.73 17.59 -20.72
C LEU A 264 51.29 18.11 -20.66
N ARG A 265 50.55 17.77 -19.60
CA ARG A 265 49.13 18.10 -19.43
C ARG A 265 48.88 18.71 -18.05
N ALA A 266 47.66 19.23 -17.84
CA ALA A 266 47.20 19.71 -16.54
C ALA A 266 48.09 20.77 -15.85
N GLY A 267 48.86 21.54 -16.63
CA GLY A 267 49.80 22.55 -16.10
C GLY A 267 51.16 21.99 -15.67
N ASP A 268 51.43 20.71 -15.94
CA ASP A 268 52.74 20.11 -15.67
C ASP A 268 53.84 20.79 -16.47
N THR A 269 55.02 20.89 -15.85
CA THR A 269 56.25 21.35 -16.52
C THR A 269 57.24 20.19 -16.64
N ALA A 270 58.34 20.37 -17.37
CA ALA A 270 59.38 19.35 -17.52
C ALA A 270 59.94 18.84 -16.18
N SER A 271 59.75 19.57 -15.07
CA SER A 271 60.16 19.15 -13.72
C SER A 271 59.50 17.85 -13.24
N VAL A 272 58.37 17.45 -13.82
CA VAL A 272 57.69 16.19 -13.46
C VAL A 272 58.38 14.96 -14.07
N VAL A 273 59.36 15.17 -14.96
CA VAL A 273 60.14 14.11 -15.57
C VAL A 273 61.53 14.09 -14.95
N SER A 274 61.92 12.95 -14.39
CA SER A 274 63.23 12.74 -13.76
C SER A 274 64.05 11.69 -14.52
N GLY A 275 65.38 11.74 -14.36
CA GLY A 275 66.30 10.76 -14.96
C GLY A 275 66.57 10.93 -16.45
N LEU A 276 66.13 12.04 -17.07
CA LEU A 276 66.48 12.38 -18.44
C LEU A 276 67.95 12.79 -18.54
N ALA A 277 68.70 12.09 -19.38
CA ALA A 277 70.05 12.45 -19.78
C ALA A 277 70.13 12.43 -21.31
N TYR A 278 70.65 13.50 -21.89
CA TYR A 278 70.98 13.58 -23.32
C TYR A 278 72.47 13.28 -23.47
N GLY A 279 72.83 12.35 -24.36
CA GLY A 279 74.17 11.81 -24.50
C GLY A 279 74.47 11.39 -25.92
#